data_AF-A0A2V7CF27-F1
#
_entry.id   AF-A0A2V7CF27-F1
#
_cell.length_a   1.000
_cell.length_b   1.000
_cell.length_c   1.000
_cell.angle_alpha   90.00
_cell.angle_beta   90.00
_cell.angle_gamma   90.00
#
_symmetry.space_group_name_H-M   'P 1'
#
loop_
_entity.id
_entity.type
_entity.pdbx_description
1 polymer ?
#
loop_
_entity_poly.entity_id
_entity_poly.type
_entity_poly.pdbx_seq_one_letter_code
_entity_poly.pdbx_strand_id
1 'polypeptide(L)'
;MLFRHVKAGVILGSVVAVAAIGCATARPTAIGSGDPVADRQRLMKNNGANWADIQNKVKAGNVEGVAVNAEALALHAQRITLLFPEGSLTEKSKAKPDIWQKWPEFQAAAKNLENRAGTLRDQAVAKDAAAVQTTVTTFGRDACGTCHTPFRVPPPQQQPAQPRS
;
A
#
# COMPACT_ATOMS: atom_id res chain seq x y z
N MET A 1 53.63 49.25 -43.63
CA MET A 1 52.28 49.56 -44.14
C MET A 1 51.47 48.28 -44.07
N LEU A 2 50.26 48.12 -43.55
CA LEU A 2 49.31 48.94 -42.80
C LEU A 2 48.27 47.91 -42.28
N PHE A 3 47.89 47.91 -41.01
CA PHE A 3 46.77 47.08 -40.53
C PHE A 3 45.46 47.53 -41.19
N ARG A 4 44.63 46.59 -41.66
CA ARG A 4 43.20 46.84 -41.96
C ARG A 4 42.34 45.66 -41.48
N HIS A 5 41.17 46.02 -40.98
CA HIS A 5 40.29 45.27 -40.09
C HIS A 5 39.10 44.60 -40.82
N VAL A 6 38.65 43.46 -40.25
CA VAL A 6 37.24 43.07 -39.98
C VAL A 6 36.35 42.66 -41.18
N LYS A 7 35.75 41.45 -41.11
CA LYS A 7 34.30 41.21 -40.91
C LYS A 7 33.94 39.71 -40.93
N ALA A 8 32.92 39.40 -40.12
CA ALA A 8 32.35 38.11 -39.78
C ALA A 8 31.48 37.47 -40.89
N GLY A 9 31.13 36.19 -40.69
CA GLY A 9 30.13 35.44 -41.46
C GLY A 9 30.42 33.93 -41.46
N VAL A 10 30.01 33.13 -40.46
CA VAL A 10 28.79 32.26 -40.44
C VAL A 10 28.68 31.45 -41.76
N ILE A 11 28.58 30.12 -41.83
CA ILE A 11 27.68 29.16 -41.17
C ILE A 11 28.35 27.77 -41.22
N LEU A 12 28.51 27.08 -40.08
CA LEU A 12 28.87 25.66 -40.05
C LEU A 12 27.57 24.85 -40.20
N GLY A 13 27.42 24.17 -41.33
CA GLY A 13 26.27 23.33 -41.64
C GLY A 13 26.30 22.00 -40.87
N SER A 14 25.22 21.77 -40.13
CA SER A 14 24.91 20.61 -39.30
C SER A 14 24.79 19.29 -40.06
N VAL A 15 25.34 18.21 -39.50
CA VAL A 15 24.65 16.90 -39.39
C VAL A 15 25.15 16.20 -38.12
N VAL A 16 24.39 16.30 -37.03
CA VAL A 16 24.50 15.35 -35.90
C VAL A 16 23.15 14.62 -35.85
N ALA A 17 23.17 13.36 -36.26
CA ALA A 17 22.03 12.47 -36.13
C ALA A 17 21.76 12.21 -34.64
N VAL A 18 20.68 12.80 -34.11
CA VAL A 18 20.20 12.53 -32.76
C VAL A 18 19.49 11.17 -32.78
N ALA A 19 20.14 10.15 -32.21
CA ALA A 19 19.48 8.89 -31.89
C ALA A 19 18.45 9.15 -30.79
N ALA A 20 17.17 9.07 -31.13
CA ALA A 20 16.08 9.11 -30.17
C ALA A 20 16.09 7.82 -29.35
N ILE A 21 16.70 7.87 -28.16
CA ILE A 21 16.54 6.84 -27.14
C ILE A 21 15.11 7.00 -26.61
N GLY A 22 14.21 6.15 -27.10
CA GLY A 22 12.85 6.06 -26.59
C GLY A 22 12.88 5.59 -25.14
N CYS A 23 12.47 6.46 -24.21
CA CYS A 23 12.07 6.06 -22.87
C CYS A 23 10.83 5.16 -22.98
N ALA A 24 11.05 3.84 -23.07
CA ALA A 24 10.01 2.87 -22.80
C ALA A 24 9.68 2.96 -21.31
N THR A 25 8.65 3.70 -20.94
CA THR A 25 8.05 3.60 -19.62
C THR A 25 7.46 2.20 -19.52
N ALA A 26 8.19 1.30 -18.85
CA ALA A 26 7.67 -0.01 -18.49
C ALA A 26 6.42 0.21 -17.65
N ARG A 27 5.24 0.09 -18.28
CA ARG A 27 3.97 0.04 -17.55
C ARG A 27 4.06 -1.21 -16.66
N PRO A 28 3.96 -1.09 -15.32
CA PRO A 28 3.90 -2.27 -14.48
C PRO A 28 2.73 -3.12 -14.98
N THR A 29 3.02 -4.37 -15.34
CA THR A 29 2.01 -5.35 -15.72
C THR A 29 0.98 -5.42 -14.61
N ALA A 30 -0.28 -5.12 -14.91
CA ALA A 30 -1.34 -5.14 -13.92
C ALA A 30 -1.43 -6.54 -13.29
N ILE A 31 -1.06 -6.65 -12.02
CA ILE A 31 -1.26 -7.86 -11.24
C ILE A 31 -2.72 -7.85 -10.79
N GLY A 32 -3.57 -8.71 -11.36
CA GLY A 32 -4.96 -8.87 -10.94
C GLY A 32 -5.98 -8.84 -12.06
N SER A 33 -7.20 -8.41 -11.76
CA SER A 33 -8.36 -8.43 -12.67
C SER A 33 -8.35 -7.29 -13.70
N GLY A 34 -7.37 -6.38 -13.61
CA GLY A 34 -7.34 -5.12 -14.36
C GLY A 34 -8.15 -3.99 -13.70
N ASP A 35 -8.94 -4.30 -12.66
CA ASP A 35 -9.62 -3.31 -11.82
C ASP A 35 -8.91 -3.18 -10.46
N PRO A 36 -8.10 -2.13 -10.25
CA PRO A 36 -7.38 -1.93 -8.99
C PRO A 36 -8.32 -1.70 -7.79
N VAL A 37 -9.56 -1.21 -7.99
CA VAL A 37 -10.54 -1.10 -6.91
C VAL A 37 -11.03 -2.48 -6.48
N ALA A 38 -11.43 -3.31 -7.43
CA ALA A 38 -11.85 -4.69 -7.13
C ALA A 38 -10.71 -5.50 -6.50
N ASP A 39 -9.49 -5.36 -7.02
CA ASP A 39 -8.31 -6.10 -6.54
C ASP A 39 -7.93 -5.72 -5.11
N ARG A 40 -7.85 -4.42 -4.79
CA ARG A 40 -7.54 -4.00 -3.42
C ARG A 40 -8.65 -4.40 -2.44
N GLN A 41 -9.92 -4.32 -2.85
CA GLN A 41 -11.03 -4.76 -2.00
C GLN A 41 -11.01 -6.25 -1.71
N ARG A 42 -10.67 -7.09 -2.71
CA ARG A 42 -10.51 -8.53 -2.53
C ARG A 42 -9.37 -8.84 -1.55
N LEU A 43 -8.21 -8.20 -1.72
CA LEU A 43 -7.09 -8.37 -0.80
C LEU A 43 -7.46 -7.95 0.64
N MET A 44 -8.16 -6.82 0.81
CA MET A 44 -8.60 -6.37 2.14
C MET A 44 -9.66 -7.28 2.77
N LYS A 45 -10.56 -7.87 1.98
CA LYS A 45 -11.51 -8.89 2.47
C LYS A 45 -10.77 -10.14 2.95
N ASN A 46 -9.76 -10.59 2.20
CA ASN A 46 -8.91 -11.71 2.59
C ASN A 46 -8.13 -11.41 3.88
N ASN A 47 -7.64 -10.17 4.07
CA ASN A 47 -7.05 -9.75 5.34
C ASN A 47 -8.06 -9.85 6.49
N GLY A 48 -9.28 -9.36 6.29
CA GLY A 48 -10.36 -9.46 7.28
C GLY A 48 -10.69 -10.91 7.65
N ALA A 49 -10.75 -11.82 6.68
CA ALA A 49 -11.00 -13.24 6.91
C ALA A 49 -9.86 -13.93 7.68
N ASN A 50 -8.60 -13.67 7.29
CA ASN A 50 -7.43 -14.17 8.03
C ASN A 50 -7.42 -13.66 9.47
N TRP A 51 -7.72 -12.38 9.67
CA TRP A 51 -7.79 -11.81 11.01
C TRP A 51 -8.89 -12.43 11.88
N ALA A 52 -10.08 -12.64 11.31
CA ALA A 52 -11.17 -13.32 12.03
C ALA A 52 -10.78 -14.75 12.44
N ASP A 53 -10.12 -15.50 11.56
CA ASP A 53 -9.65 -16.86 11.85
C ASP A 53 -8.57 -16.87 12.95
N ILE A 54 -7.63 -15.91 12.94
CA ILE A 54 -6.67 -15.72 14.04
C ILE A 54 -7.39 -15.55 15.38
N GLN A 55 -8.38 -14.66 15.43
CA GLN A 55 -9.13 -14.42 16.66
C GLN A 55 -9.88 -15.67 17.14
N ASN A 56 -10.44 -16.45 16.22
CA ASN A 56 -11.13 -17.70 16.55
C ASN A 56 -10.16 -18.76 17.08
N LYS A 57 -8.97 -18.89 16.48
CA LYS A 57 -7.92 -19.82 16.92
C LYS A 57 -7.42 -19.49 18.31
N VAL A 58 -7.18 -18.21 18.60
CA VAL A 58 -6.79 -17.75 19.94
C VAL A 58 -7.88 -18.06 20.97
N LYS A 59 -9.16 -17.78 20.64
CA LYS A 59 -10.29 -18.13 21.53
C LYS A 59 -10.42 -19.63 21.77
N ALA A 60 -10.05 -20.45 20.79
CA ALA A 60 -10.04 -21.92 20.90
C ALA A 60 -8.77 -22.48 21.57
N GLY A 61 -7.83 -21.64 22.02
CA GLY A 61 -6.55 -22.06 22.59
C GLY A 61 -5.54 -22.59 21.57
N ASN A 62 -5.82 -22.51 20.27
CA ASN A 62 -4.94 -22.93 19.19
C ASN A 62 -3.98 -21.79 18.79
N VAL A 63 -3.03 -21.49 19.67
CA VAL A 63 -2.05 -20.42 19.47
C VAL A 63 -1.12 -20.70 18.29
N GLU A 64 -0.64 -21.93 18.15
CA GLU A 64 0.30 -22.31 17.08
C GLU A 64 -0.34 -22.16 15.69
N GLY A 65 -1.63 -22.47 15.56
CA GLY A 65 -2.38 -22.34 14.32
C GLY A 65 -2.54 -20.91 13.80
N VAL A 66 -2.20 -19.88 14.59
CA VAL A 66 -2.23 -18.47 14.20
C VAL A 66 -1.16 -18.14 13.15
N ALA A 67 -0.01 -18.84 13.18
CA ALA A 67 1.17 -18.48 12.39
C ALA A 67 0.88 -18.39 10.88
N VAL A 68 0.07 -19.31 10.34
CA VAL A 68 -0.27 -19.35 8.90
C VAL A 68 -1.03 -18.09 8.46
N ASN A 69 -2.05 -17.69 9.21
CA ASN A 69 -2.84 -16.51 8.86
C ASN A 69 -2.07 -15.21 9.14
N ALA A 70 -1.23 -15.19 10.17
CA ALA A 70 -0.36 -14.06 10.45
C ALA A 70 0.66 -13.85 9.32
N GLU A 71 1.24 -14.93 8.78
CA GLU A 71 2.08 -14.87 7.59
C GLU A 71 1.31 -14.37 6.36
N ALA A 72 0.09 -14.86 6.13
CA ALA A 72 -0.75 -14.38 5.03
C ALA A 72 -1.01 -12.87 5.12
N LEU A 73 -1.26 -12.33 6.32
CA LEU A 73 -1.39 -10.89 6.53
C LEU A 73 -0.11 -10.13 6.18
N ALA A 74 1.06 -10.65 6.58
CA ALA A 74 2.35 -10.03 6.27
C ALA A 74 2.61 -9.99 4.75
N LEU A 75 2.38 -11.10 4.06
CA LEU A 75 2.55 -11.20 2.60
C LEU A 75 1.56 -10.30 1.84
N HIS A 76 0.31 -10.23 2.28
CA HIS A 76 -0.66 -9.31 1.70
C HIS A 76 -0.25 -7.85 1.91
N ALA A 77 0.30 -7.50 3.07
CA ALA A 77 0.73 -6.14 3.38
C ALA A 77 1.77 -5.61 2.39
N GLN A 78 2.71 -6.47 1.96
CA GLN A 78 3.72 -6.15 0.94
C GLN A 78 3.12 -5.81 -0.43
N ARG A 79 1.88 -6.23 -0.70
CA ARG A 79 1.20 -6.02 -1.99
C ARG A 79 0.24 -4.84 -1.97
N ILE A 80 -0.09 -4.29 -0.80
CA ILE A 80 -1.13 -3.26 -0.65
C ILE A 80 -0.88 -2.07 -1.58
N THR A 81 0.31 -1.49 -1.52
CA THR A 81 0.65 -0.24 -2.23
C THR A 81 0.54 -0.37 -3.75
N LEU A 82 0.81 -1.57 -4.29
CA LEU A 82 0.68 -1.87 -5.72
C LEU A 82 -0.75 -1.74 -6.25
N LEU A 83 -1.75 -1.84 -5.36
CA LEU A 83 -3.17 -1.82 -5.71
C LEU A 83 -3.80 -0.41 -5.57
N PHE A 84 -2.99 0.62 -5.35
CA PHE A 84 -3.43 2.02 -5.26
C PHE A 84 -2.74 2.92 -6.31
N PRO A 85 -2.82 2.59 -7.62
CA PRO A 85 -2.34 3.52 -8.65
C PRO A 85 -3.09 4.84 -8.58
N GLU A 86 -2.41 5.93 -8.91
CA GLU A 86 -3.04 7.26 -8.97
C GLU A 86 -4.18 7.28 -9.99
N GLY A 87 -5.21 8.09 -9.73
CA GLY A 87 -6.40 8.14 -10.59
C GLY A 87 -7.34 6.93 -10.48
N SER A 88 -7.08 5.99 -9.57
CA SER A 88 -7.90 4.77 -9.42
C SER A 88 -9.12 4.91 -8.50
N LEU A 89 -9.49 6.13 -8.11
CA LEU A 89 -10.73 6.35 -7.36
C LEU A 89 -11.94 6.18 -8.27
N THR A 90 -12.95 5.49 -7.75
CA THR A 90 -14.28 5.32 -8.38
C THR A 90 -15.33 5.41 -7.28
N GLU A 91 -16.60 5.54 -7.65
CA GLU A 91 -17.73 5.53 -6.70
C GLU A 91 -17.80 4.27 -5.82
N LYS A 92 -17.20 3.16 -6.28
CA LYS A 92 -17.13 1.89 -5.53
C LYS A 92 -16.02 1.92 -4.48
N SER A 93 -15.09 2.86 -4.55
CA SER A 93 -13.94 2.97 -3.65
C SER A 93 -14.32 3.61 -2.31
N LYS A 94 -13.70 3.12 -1.24
CA LYS A 94 -13.73 3.77 0.09
C LYS A 94 -12.36 4.32 0.47
N ALA A 95 -11.41 4.36 -0.46
CA ALA A 95 -10.14 5.05 -0.28
C ALA A 95 -10.38 6.56 -0.26
N LYS A 96 -9.71 7.26 0.67
CA LYS A 96 -9.69 8.72 0.68
C LYS A 96 -8.63 9.25 -0.31
N PRO A 97 -8.83 10.43 -0.91
CA PRO A 97 -7.80 11.10 -1.72
C PRO A 97 -6.49 11.34 -0.97
N ASP A 98 -6.54 11.45 0.37
CA ASP A 98 -5.37 11.61 1.25
C ASP A 98 -4.27 10.58 1.02
N ILE A 99 -4.58 9.39 0.50
CA ILE A 99 -3.59 8.33 0.21
C ILE A 99 -2.47 8.86 -0.69
N TRP A 100 -2.81 9.58 -1.76
CA TRP A 100 -1.82 10.07 -2.72
C TRP A 100 -1.16 11.37 -2.28
N GLN A 101 -1.81 12.13 -1.38
CA GLN A 101 -1.22 13.32 -0.77
C GLN A 101 -0.21 12.98 0.33
N LYS A 102 -0.42 11.84 1.00
CA LYS A 102 0.36 11.33 2.14
C LYS A 102 0.88 9.92 1.85
N TRP A 103 1.47 9.77 0.66
CA TRP A 103 1.92 8.47 0.16
C TRP A 103 2.97 7.82 1.09
N PRO A 104 3.98 8.54 1.61
CA PRO A 104 4.93 7.96 2.57
C PRO A 104 4.23 7.40 3.82
N GLU A 105 3.24 8.09 4.37
CA GLU A 105 2.48 7.66 5.53
C GLU A 105 1.60 6.45 5.22
N PHE A 106 1.02 6.38 4.02
CA PHE A 106 0.27 5.22 3.56
C PHE A 106 1.18 3.99 3.40
N GLN A 107 2.37 4.15 2.81
CA GLN A 107 3.38 3.10 2.71
C GLN A 107 3.85 2.63 4.10
N ALA A 108 4.08 3.57 5.02
CA ALA A 108 4.46 3.26 6.40
C ALA A 108 3.34 2.49 7.13
N ALA A 109 2.07 2.83 6.92
CA ALA A 109 0.95 2.12 7.50
C ALA A 109 0.85 0.67 6.96
N ALA A 110 1.07 0.45 5.66
CA ALA A 110 1.16 -0.89 5.07
C ALA A 110 2.35 -1.68 5.65
N LYS A 111 3.51 -1.05 5.79
CA LYS A 111 4.69 -1.68 6.41
C LYS A 111 4.47 -2.02 7.88
N ASN A 112 3.73 -1.20 8.62
CA ASN A 112 3.36 -1.48 10.00
C ASN A 112 2.44 -2.71 10.11
N LEU A 113 1.50 -2.91 9.18
CA LEU A 113 0.73 -4.16 9.12
C LEU A 113 1.66 -5.36 8.88
N GLU A 114 2.59 -5.27 7.93
CA GLU A 114 3.57 -6.34 7.66
C GLU A 114 4.36 -6.71 8.92
N ASN A 115 4.95 -5.71 9.58
CA ASN A 115 5.79 -5.92 10.76
C ASN A 115 5.00 -6.55 11.91
N ARG A 116 3.80 -6.03 12.21
CA ARG A 116 2.97 -6.56 13.30
C ARG A 116 2.48 -7.97 13.02
N ALA A 117 2.12 -8.25 11.78
CA ALA A 117 1.75 -9.59 11.35
C ALA A 117 2.93 -10.57 11.46
N GLY A 118 4.14 -10.15 11.06
CA GLY A 118 5.37 -10.91 11.26
C GLY A 118 5.67 -11.20 12.73
N THR A 119 5.56 -10.19 13.60
CA THR A 119 5.71 -10.39 15.06
C THR A 119 4.71 -11.40 15.60
N LEU A 120 3.43 -11.29 15.21
CA LEU A 120 2.39 -12.22 15.65
C LEU A 120 2.68 -13.65 15.18
N ARG A 121 3.15 -13.82 13.93
CA ARG A 121 3.58 -15.11 13.40
C ARG A 121 4.72 -15.69 14.24
N ASP A 122 5.75 -14.90 14.53
CA ASP A 122 6.93 -15.36 15.26
C ASP A 122 6.58 -15.78 16.69
N GLN A 123 5.70 -15.03 17.35
CA GLN A 123 5.14 -15.39 18.67
C GLN A 123 4.36 -16.72 18.62
N ALA A 124 3.56 -16.93 17.58
CA ALA A 124 2.82 -18.17 17.39
C ALA A 124 3.74 -19.38 17.14
N VAL A 125 4.78 -19.21 16.31
CA VAL A 125 5.81 -20.24 16.04
C VAL A 125 6.58 -20.59 17.32
N ALA A 126 6.89 -19.59 18.14
CA ALA A 126 7.54 -19.77 19.44
C ALA A 126 6.62 -20.39 20.51
N LYS A 127 5.34 -20.64 20.20
CA LYS A 127 4.33 -21.16 21.12
C LYS A 127 4.10 -20.26 22.35
N ASP A 128 4.36 -18.95 22.22
CA ASP A 128 4.19 -17.98 23.30
C ASP A 128 2.74 -17.49 23.35
N ALA A 129 1.91 -18.25 24.08
CA ALA A 129 0.49 -17.95 24.23
C ALA A 129 0.21 -16.57 24.85
N ALA A 130 1.03 -16.15 25.82
CA ALA A 130 0.84 -14.87 26.50
C ALA A 130 1.16 -13.69 25.57
N ALA A 131 2.23 -13.79 24.79
CA ALA A 131 2.58 -12.78 23.81
C ALA A 131 1.56 -12.72 22.66
N VAL A 132 1.10 -13.87 22.14
CA VAL A 132 0.03 -13.90 21.12
C VAL A 132 -1.24 -13.22 21.63
N GLN A 133 -1.69 -13.55 22.85
CA GLN A 133 -2.89 -12.96 23.43
C GLN A 133 -2.75 -11.43 23.60
N THR A 134 -1.58 -10.98 24.05
CA THR A 134 -1.26 -9.56 24.21
C THR A 134 -1.33 -8.83 22.87
N THR A 135 -0.64 -9.36 21.86
CA THR A 135 -0.62 -8.78 20.50
C THR A 135 -2.02 -8.73 19.91
N VAL A 136 -2.79 -9.82 20.00
CA VAL A 136 -4.13 -9.92 19.38
C VAL A 136 -5.12 -8.91 19.98
N THR A 137 -4.96 -8.57 21.25
CA THR A 137 -5.81 -7.58 21.93
C THR A 137 -5.67 -6.18 21.34
N THR A 138 -4.47 -5.81 20.85
CA THR A 138 -4.23 -4.46 20.32
C THR A 138 -4.08 -4.41 18.80
N PHE A 139 -3.90 -5.55 18.13
CA PHE A 139 -3.57 -5.65 16.70
C PHE A 139 -4.56 -4.87 15.81
N GLY A 140 -5.86 -4.97 16.06
CA GLY A 140 -6.86 -4.27 15.24
C GLY A 140 -6.66 -2.74 15.24
N ARG A 141 -6.37 -2.16 16.40
CA ARG A 141 -6.07 -0.72 16.53
C ARG A 141 -4.71 -0.40 15.93
N ASP A 142 -3.71 -1.17 16.29
CA ASP A 142 -2.32 -0.80 16.04
C ASP A 142 -1.82 -1.18 14.63
N ALA A 143 -2.45 -2.15 13.95
CA ALA A 143 -2.11 -2.57 12.59
C ALA A 143 -3.12 -2.07 11.55
N CYS A 144 -4.42 -2.29 11.78
CA CYS A 144 -5.46 -1.92 10.81
C CYS A 144 -5.90 -0.46 10.99
N GLY A 145 -6.05 0.00 12.24
CA GLY A 145 -6.53 1.34 12.58
C GLY A 145 -5.60 2.47 12.14
N THR A 146 -4.28 2.21 12.13
CA THR A 146 -3.26 3.18 11.68
C THR A 146 -3.39 3.51 10.18
N CYS A 147 -3.91 2.58 9.37
CA CYS A 147 -4.21 2.83 7.97
C CYS A 147 -5.65 3.31 7.75
N HIS A 148 -6.65 2.65 8.38
CA HIS A 148 -8.05 2.94 8.09
C HIS A 148 -8.49 4.33 8.55
N THR A 149 -8.02 4.80 9.71
CA THR A 149 -8.40 6.11 10.26
C THR A 149 -8.06 7.26 9.29
N PRO A 150 -6.80 7.40 8.83
CA PRO A 150 -6.45 8.47 7.90
C PRO A 150 -6.92 8.22 6.45
N PHE A 151 -6.98 6.96 5.98
CA PHE A 151 -7.03 6.68 4.54
C PHE A 151 -8.29 5.97 4.03
N ARG A 152 -9.21 5.58 4.91
CA ARG A 152 -10.46 4.92 4.52
C ARG A 152 -11.67 5.68 5.02
N VAL A 153 -12.69 5.80 4.19
CA VAL A 153 -14.02 6.27 4.59
C VAL A 153 -14.63 5.23 5.54
N PRO A 154 -14.98 5.60 6.79
CA PRO A 154 -15.55 4.65 7.73
C PRO A 154 -16.92 4.17 7.23
N PRO A 155 -17.33 2.94 7.60
CA PRO A 155 -18.69 2.46 7.32
C PRO A 155 -19.74 3.38 7.95
N PRO A 156 -20.98 3.43 7.42
CA PRO A 156 -22.00 4.39 7.85
C PRO A 156 -22.27 4.41 9.37
N GLN A 157 -22.20 3.27 10.06
CA GLN A 157 -22.41 3.21 11.52
C GLN A 157 -21.27 3.86 12.33
N GLN A 158 -20.14 4.16 11.70
CA GLN A 158 -18.93 4.71 12.33
C GLN A 158 -18.63 6.14 11.85
N GLN A 159 -19.55 6.76 11.11
CA GLN A 159 -19.44 8.17 10.72
C GLN A 159 -20.03 9.06 11.82
N PRO A 160 -19.40 10.19 12.18
CA PRO A 160 -20.05 11.22 12.97
C PRO A 160 -21.39 11.59 12.30
N ALA A 161 -22.45 11.77 13.09
CA ALA A 161 -23.74 12.21 12.56
C ALA A 161 -23.52 13.49 11.75
N GLN A 162 -23.82 13.43 10.45
CA GLN A 162 -23.71 14.63 9.61
C GLN A 162 -24.69 15.68 10.16
N PRO A 163 -24.25 16.95 10.33
CA PRO A 163 -25.18 18.01 10.70
C PRO A 163 -26.24 18.10 9.62
N ARG A 164 -27.52 18.00 10.02
CA ARG A 164 -28.64 18.22 9.11
C ARG A 164 -28.59 19.69 8.68
N SER A 165 -28.47 19.91 7.37
CA SER A 165 -28.66 21.21 6.72
C SER A 165 -30.06 21.76 6.96
#